data_AF-A0A285GTQ2-F1
#
_entry.id   AF-A0A285GTQ2-F1
#
_cell.length_a   1.000
_cell.length_b   1.000
_cell.length_c   1.000
_cell.angle_alpha   90.00
_cell.angle_beta   90.00
_cell.angle_gamma   90.00
#
_symmetry.space_group_name_H-M   'P 1'
#
loop_
_entity.id
_entity.type
_entity.pdbx_description
1 polymer ?
#
loop_
_entity_poly.entity_id
_entity_poly.type
_entity_poly.pdbx_seq_one_letter_code
_entity_poly.pdbx_strand_id
1 'polypeptide(L)'
;MSKTVILRGLVGAASAVAGAVALLPGAAQAAYVCPANAFCMYKNLNATGTVSVQAALNTGASGYLEDFRNSHYSNGESLENSVSSVVNNTGGFVYLYDEWKRQGTWVVIYPHSGTTNLDNATIFPPDGNPYKGNYNDRLTSAWIVYR
;
A
#
# COMPACT_ATOMS: atom_id res chain seq x y z
N MET A 1 -66.25 -26.18 -39.47
CA MET A 1 -65.20 -25.22 -39.02
C MET A 1 -63.95 -26.04 -38.74
N SER A 2 -63.08 -26.20 -39.74
CA SER A 2 -61.76 -25.53 -39.90
C SER A 2 -60.67 -26.21 -39.07
N LYS A 3 -59.47 -26.59 -39.52
CA LYS A 3 -58.73 -26.64 -40.80
C LYS A 3 -57.53 -27.58 -40.52
N THR A 4 -57.13 -28.41 -41.48
CA THR A 4 -55.86 -29.17 -41.41
C THR A 4 -54.68 -28.25 -41.77
N VAL A 5 -53.61 -28.24 -40.98
CA VAL A 5 -52.29 -27.72 -41.41
C VAL A 5 -51.20 -28.68 -40.89
N ILE A 6 -50.43 -29.24 -41.83
CA ILE A 6 -49.22 -30.04 -41.60
C ILE A 6 -48.02 -29.09 -41.66
N LEU A 7 -47.08 -29.20 -40.73
CA LEU A 7 -45.75 -28.60 -40.84
C LEU A 7 -44.68 -29.64 -40.47
N ARG A 8 -43.82 -29.94 -41.45
CA ARG A 8 -42.58 -30.71 -41.34
C ARG A 8 -41.40 -29.74 -41.16
N GLY A 9 -40.37 -30.16 -40.41
CA GLY A 9 -39.06 -29.48 -40.24
C GLY A 9 -38.88 -28.94 -38.81
N LEU A 10 -37.72 -29.00 -38.14
CA LEU A 10 -36.33 -29.08 -38.58
C LEU A 10 -35.43 -29.80 -37.55
N VAL A 11 -34.43 -30.49 -38.10
CA VAL A 11 -33.03 -30.68 -37.68
C VAL A 11 -32.52 -29.86 -36.47
N GLY A 12 -31.86 -30.56 -35.53
CA GLY A 12 -30.56 -30.17 -34.96
C GLY A 12 -30.57 -29.31 -33.70
N ALA A 13 -30.34 -29.92 -32.55
CA ALA A 13 -29.80 -29.23 -31.37
C ALA A 13 -28.51 -29.93 -30.96
N ALA A 14 -27.38 -29.35 -31.38
CA ALA A 14 -26.07 -29.69 -30.86
C ALA A 14 -26.04 -29.39 -29.36
N SER A 15 -25.59 -30.36 -28.57
CA SER A 15 -25.41 -30.25 -27.13
C SER A 15 -24.35 -29.18 -26.83
N ALA A 16 -24.78 -27.95 -26.55
CA ALA A 16 -23.90 -26.92 -26.02
C ALA A 16 -23.49 -27.35 -24.60
N VAL A 17 -22.25 -27.80 -24.45
CA VAL A 17 -21.63 -27.97 -23.12
C VAL A 17 -21.46 -26.55 -22.56
N ALA A 18 -22.45 -26.11 -21.78
CA ALA A 18 -22.34 -24.89 -21.00
C ALA A 18 -21.28 -25.12 -19.91
N GLY A 19 -20.02 -24.81 -20.23
CA GLY A 19 -18.96 -24.71 -19.26
C GLY A 19 -19.31 -23.62 -18.27
N ALA A 20 -19.73 -24.01 -17.08
CA ALA A 20 -19.89 -23.10 -15.97
C ALA A 20 -18.52 -22.49 -15.65
N VAL A 21 -18.28 -21.27 -16.16
CA VAL A 21 -17.19 -20.44 -15.66
C VAL A 21 -17.59 -20.10 -14.23
N ALA A 22 -17.08 -20.87 -13.29
CA ALA A 22 -17.14 -20.52 -11.88
C ALA A 22 -16.42 -19.16 -11.75
N LEU A 23 -17.21 -18.09 -11.63
CA LEU A 23 -16.75 -16.81 -11.14
C LEU A 23 -16.35 -17.04 -9.68
N LEU A 24 -15.12 -17.55 -9.49
CA LEU A 24 -14.50 -17.55 -8.18
C LEU A 24 -14.50 -16.09 -7.73
N PRO A 25 -15.13 -15.74 -6.60
CA PRO A 25 -14.96 -14.42 -6.04
C PRO A 25 -13.47 -14.23 -5.84
N GLY A 26 -12.87 -13.31 -6.62
CA GLY A 26 -11.49 -12.90 -6.39
C GLY A 26 -11.39 -12.53 -4.91
N ALA A 27 -10.41 -13.07 -4.20
CA ALA A 27 -10.20 -12.76 -2.80
C ALA A 27 -10.17 -11.23 -2.68
N ALA A 28 -11.25 -10.65 -2.13
CA ALA A 28 -11.23 -9.28 -1.67
C ALA A 28 -10.21 -9.29 -0.55
N GLN A 29 -8.96 -8.96 -0.88
CA GLN A 29 -7.86 -8.92 0.06
C GLN A 29 -8.29 -7.91 1.13
N ALA A 30 -8.64 -8.40 2.31
CA ALA A 30 -8.96 -7.54 3.44
C ALA A 30 -7.77 -6.59 3.61
N ALA A 31 -8.01 -5.29 3.40
CA ALA A 31 -6.96 -4.29 3.53
C ALA A 31 -6.40 -4.41 4.96
N TYR A 32 -5.10 -4.66 5.07
CA TYR A 32 -4.47 -4.79 6.36
C TYR A 32 -4.62 -3.48 7.14
N VAL A 33 -5.28 -3.55 8.29
CA VAL A 33 -5.48 -2.40 9.17
C VAL A 33 -4.22 -2.20 10.00
N CYS A 34 -3.59 -1.02 9.88
CA CYS A 34 -2.44 -0.68 10.70
C CYS A 34 -2.83 -0.72 12.19
N PRO A 35 -2.12 -1.49 13.05
CA PRO A 35 -2.45 -1.59 14.46
C PRO A 35 -2.40 -0.24 15.18
N ALA A 36 -3.05 -0.17 16.35
CA ALA A 36 -2.88 0.97 17.25
C ALA A 36 -1.42 1.08 17.72
N ASN A 37 -0.92 2.30 17.93
CA ASN A 37 0.46 2.57 18.33
C ASN A 37 1.52 1.98 17.39
N ALA A 38 1.21 1.85 16.09
CA ALA A 38 2.13 1.34 15.09
C ALA A 38 2.33 2.31 13.92
N PHE A 39 3.52 2.28 13.35
CA PHE A 39 3.85 2.86 12.06
C PHE A 39 3.89 1.77 11.00
N CYS A 40 3.08 1.94 9.96
CA CYS A 40 2.93 0.99 8.87
C CYS A 40 3.30 1.64 7.53
N MET A 41 4.07 0.91 6.73
CA MET A 41 4.44 1.27 5.37
C MET A 41 3.79 0.31 4.39
N TYR A 42 3.19 0.84 3.33
CA TYR A 42 2.44 0.07 2.34
C TYR A 42 3.07 0.23 0.96
N LYS A 43 3.13 -0.87 0.22
CA LYS A 43 3.66 -0.88 -1.15
C LYS A 43 2.76 -0.13 -2.12
N ASN A 44 1.45 -0.19 -1.94
CA ASN A 44 0.50 0.49 -2.83
C ASN A 44 -0.02 1.78 -2.19
N LEU A 45 -0.73 2.56 -3.00
CA LEU A 45 -1.46 3.74 -2.56
C LEU A 45 -2.61 3.40 -1.60
N ASN A 46 -3.11 4.41 -0.90
CA ASN A 46 -4.30 4.36 -0.04
C ASN A 46 -4.24 3.32 1.09
N ALA A 47 -3.05 3.05 1.64
CA ALA A 47 -2.84 2.04 2.68
C ALA A 47 -3.32 0.64 2.28
N THR A 48 -3.06 0.25 1.04
CA THR A 48 -3.44 -1.06 0.48
C THR A 48 -2.22 -1.90 0.08
N GLY A 49 -2.46 -3.16 -0.28
CA GLY A 49 -1.41 -4.08 -0.71
C GLY A 49 -0.63 -4.68 0.46
N THR A 50 0.63 -5.05 0.19
CA THR A 50 1.53 -5.61 1.20
C THR A 50 2.03 -4.53 2.16
N VAL A 51 2.21 -4.90 3.42
CA VAL A 51 2.48 -3.97 4.53
C VAL A 51 3.75 -4.38 5.26
N SER A 52 4.50 -3.38 5.75
CA SER A 52 5.61 -3.57 6.68
C SER A 52 5.33 -2.75 7.94
N VAL A 53 5.23 -3.44 9.08
CA VAL A 53 5.02 -2.82 10.38
C VAL A 53 6.38 -2.63 11.05
N GLN A 54 6.78 -1.38 11.26
CA GLN A 54 8.13 -1.05 11.71
C GLN A 54 8.27 -1.14 13.23
N ALA A 55 8.64 -2.31 13.75
CA ALA A 55 8.80 -2.53 15.19
C ALA A 55 9.75 -1.52 15.85
N ALA A 56 10.83 -1.11 15.17
CA ALA A 56 11.79 -0.12 15.66
C ALA A 56 11.18 1.28 15.85
N LEU A 57 10.06 1.59 15.19
CA LEU A 57 9.36 2.86 15.30
C LEU A 57 8.14 2.79 16.26
N ASN A 58 7.81 1.60 16.76
CA ASN A 58 6.57 1.35 17.53
C ASN A 58 6.82 1.27 19.05
N THR A 59 7.97 1.76 19.53
CA THR A 59 8.44 1.53 20.91
C THR A 59 7.84 2.49 21.95
N GLY A 60 7.08 3.50 21.53
CA GLY A 60 6.65 4.61 22.41
C GLY A 60 7.78 5.55 22.82
N ALA A 61 8.98 5.37 22.25
CA ALA A 61 10.16 6.20 22.46
C ALA A 61 10.84 6.50 21.11
N SER A 62 11.72 7.50 21.10
CA SER A 62 12.45 7.85 19.87
C SER A 62 13.30 6.66 19.39
N GLY A 63 13.28 6.39 18.09
CA GLY A 63 13.88 5.21 17.48
C GLY A 63 14.11 5.42 15.99
N TYR A 64 14.95 4.59 15.37
CA TYR A 64 15.36 4.81 13.98
C TYR A 64 15.53 3.49 13.21
N LEU A 65 15.39 3.60 11.90
CA LEU A 65 15.71 2.60 10.91
C LEU A 65 16.71 3.23 9.95
N GLU A 66 17.99 2.90 10.10
CA GLU A 66 19.05 3.55 9.31
C GLU A 66 19.06 3.12 7.84
N ASP A 67 18.46 1.96 7.54
CA ASP A 67 18.55 1.31 6.24
C ASP A 67 17.38 0.34 6.02
N PHE A 68 16.68 0.49 4.90
CA PHE A 68 15.54 -0.37 4.53
C PHE A 68 15.94 -1.63 3.76
N ARG A 69 17.22 -1.81 3.36
CA ARG A 69 17.68 -2.99 2.60
C ARG A 69 17.47 -4.31 3.31
N ASN A 70 17.42 -4.29 4.65
CA ASN A 70 17.13 -5.47 5.47
C ASN A 70 15.67 -5.51 5.95
N SER A 71 14.87 -4.51 5.58
CA SER A 71 13.47 -4.42 5.92
C SER A 71 12.62 -4.93 4.76
N HIS A 72 11.58 -5.68 5.11
CA HIS A 72 10.73 -6.35 4.13
C HIS A 72 9.27 -6.11 4.47
N TYR A 73 8.42 -6.16 3.45
CA TYR A 73 7.00 -6.31 3.64
C TYR A 73 6.65 -7.72 4.13
N SER A 74 5.41 -7.92 4.57
CA SER A 74 4.90 -9.21 5.03
C SER A 74 4.95 -10.32 3.98
N ASN A 75 5.00 -9.98 2.69
CA ASN A 75 5.18 -10.92 1.57
C ASN A 75 6.65 -11.19 1.22
N GLY A 76 7.61 -10.64 1.97
CA GLY A 76 9.05 -10.84 1.75
C GLY A 76 9.67 -9.96 0.66
N GLU A 77 8.90 -9.08 0.02
CA GLU A 77 9.47 -8.07 -0.89
C GLU A 77 10.27 -7.02 -0.11
N SER A 78 11.34 -6.50 -0.72
CA SER A 78 12.14 -5.41 -0.14
C SER A 78 11.29 -4.17 0.11
N LEU A 79 11.55 -3.47 1.21
CA LEU A 79 10.95 -2.19 1.55
C LEU A 79 11.68 -1.00 0.90
N GLU A 80 12.94 -1.19 0.52
CA GLU A 80 13.77 -0.15 -0.08
C GLU A 80 13.15 0.31 -1.41
N ASN A 81 12.96 1.62 -1.55
CA ASN A 81 12.48 2.23 -2.79
C ASN A 81 11.18 1.61 -3.34
N SER A 82 10.24 1.27 -2.46
CA SER A 82 8.97 0.64 -2.87
C SER A 82 7.73 1.11 -2.09
N VAL A 83 7.91 2.03 -1.14
CA VAL A 83 6.83 2.52 -0.28
C VAL A 83 6.07 3.62 -1.01
N SER A 84 4.75 3.46 -1.11
CA SER A 84 3.86 4.43 -1.78
C SER A 84 2.84 5.09 -0.84
N SER A 85 2.54 4.47 0.31
CA SER A 85 1.68 5.09 1.34
C SER A 85 2.05 4.65 2.74
N VAL A 86 1.72 5.46 3.74
CA VAL A 86 2.10 5.22 5.14
C VAL A 86 0.99 5.62 6.10
N VAL A 87 0.93 4.92 7.22
CA VAL A 87 0.03 5.22 8.34
C VAL A 87 0.85 5.29 9.62
N ASN A 88 0.69 6.39 10.36
CA ASN A 88 1.29 6.62 11.66
C ASN A 88 0.20 6.66 12.74
N ASN A 89 -0.05 5.51 13.37
CA ASN A 89 -0.94 5.44 14.53
C ASN A 89 -0.19 5.67 15.85
N THR A 90 1.09 6.02 15.81
CA THR A 90 1.88 6.34 17.01
C THR A 90 1.65 7.78 17.46
N GLY A 91 2.10 8.09 18.68
CA GLY A 91 2.15 9.46 19.22
C GLY A 91 3.37 10.27 18.77
N GLY A 92 4.29 9.70 17.98
CA GLY A 92 5.53 10.34 17.56
C GLY A 92 5.49 10.92 16.15
N PHE A 93 6.36 11.90 15.88
CA PHE A 93 6.60 12.41 14.53
C PHE A 93 7.55 11.45 13.80
N VAL A 94 7.16 11.00 12.61
CA VAL A 94 8.00 10.11 11.79
C VAL A 94 8.58 10.89 10.62
N TYR A 95 9.90 10.88 10.52
CA TYR A 95 10.68 11.44 9.43
C TYR A 95 11.11 10.31 8.51
N LEU A 96 10.76 10.40 7.23
CA LEU A 96 11.14 9.42 6.20
C LEU A 96 12.12 10.08 5.26
N TYR A 97 13.22 9.41 4.96
CA TYR A 97 14.35 9.95 4.21
C TYR A 97 14.59 9.16 2.93
N ASP A 98 15.07 9.84 1.88
CA ASP A 98 15.42 9.21 0.61
C ASP A 98 16.86 8.68 0.56
N GLU A 99 17.69 9.05 1.53
CA GLU A 99 19.02 8.47 1.70
C GLU A 99 19.18 7.73 3.04
N TRP A 100 20.14 6.80 3.06
CA TRP A 100 20.46 6.01 4.24
C TRP A 100 20.93 6.89 5.40
N LYS A 101 20.80 6.38 6.63
CA LYS A 101 21.28 7.04 7.85
C LYS A 101 20.69 8.45 8.07
N ARG A 102 19.42 8.65 7.67
CA ARG A 102 18.66 9.89 7.89
C ARG A 102 19.26 11.09 7.14
N GLN A 103 19.69 10.86 5.90
CA GLN A 103 20.30 11.87 5.04
C GLN A 103 19.36 12.24 3.88
N GLY A 104 19.78 13.20 3.06
CA GLY A 104 19.02 13.64 1.90
C GLY A 104 17.82 14.50 2.25
N THR A 105 16.80 14.40 1.41
CA THR A 105 15.52 15.07 1.63
C THR A 105 14.66 14.21 2.56
N TRP A 106 13.67 14.82 3.22
CA TRP A 106 12.76 14.07 4.07
C TRP A 106 11.31 14.51 3.95
N VAL A 107 10.39 13.65 4.36
CA VAL A 107 8.98 13.99 4.59
C VAL A 107 8.64 13.73 6.06
N VAL A 108 7.70 14.51 6.59
CA VAL A 108 7.24 14.37 7.99
C VAL A 108 5.82 13.82 8.00
N ILE A 109 5.62 12.75 8.77
CA ILE A 109 4.31 12.16 9.05
C ILE A 109 3.96 12.46 10.51
N TYR A 110 2.86 13.19 10.70
CA TYR A 110 2.41 13.63 12.02
C TYR A 110 1.87 12.47 12.85
N PRO A 111 1.88 12.58 14.20
CA PRO A 111 1.20 11.64 15.07
C PRO A 111 -0.26 11.41 14.66
N HIS A 112 -0.75 10.18 14.76
CA HIS A 112 -2.12 9.78 14.42
C HIS A 112 -2.61 10.25 13.04
N SER A 113 -1.72 10.22 12.05
CA SER A 113 -1.98 10.66 10.68
C SER A 113 -1.37 9.71 9.66
N GLY A 114 -1.47 10.00 8.38
CA GLY A 114 -0.85 9.22 7.32
C GLY A 114 -0.88 9.96 5.99
N THR A 115 -0.26 9.37 4.98
CA THR A 115 -0.46 9.80 3.60
C THR A 115 -0.85 8.61 2.75
N THR A 116 -1.90 8.79 1.96
CA THR A 116 -2.38 7.80 1.00
C THR A 116 -1.55 7.77 -0.28
N ASN A 117 -0.71 8.78 -0.51
CA ASN A 117 0.20 8.88 -1.65
C ASN A 117 1.41 9.74 -1.28
N LEU A 118 2.61 9.17 -1.27
CA LEU A 118 3.83 9.93 -0.98
C LEU A 118 4.19 10.92 -2.10
N ASP A 119 3.63 10.79 -3.30
CA ASP A 119 3.84 11.77 -4.40
C ASP A 119 3.25 13.15 -4.13
N ASN A 120 2.33 13.25 -3.16
CA ASN A 120 1.76 14.52 -2.74
C ASN A 120 2.29 14.98 -1.38
N ALA A 121 3.32 14.31 -0.85
CA ALA A 121 3.96 14.71 0.39
C ALA A 121 4.68 16.05 0.22
N THR A 122 4.76 16.81 1.33
CA THR A 122 5.66 17.97 1.38
C THR A 122 7.06 17.46 1.69
N ILE A 123 7.96 17.64 0.73
CA ILE A 123 9.37 17.25 0.83
C ILE A 123 10.15 18.43 1.42
N PHE A 124 10.98 18.14 2.40
CA PHE A 124 11.88 19.05 3.06
C PHE A 124 13.31 18.73 2.61
N PRO A 125 13.88 19.53 1.71
CA PRO A 125 15.28 19.41 1.33
C PRO A 125 16.24 20.00 2.37
N PRO A 126 17.53 19.62 2.34
CA PRO A 126 18.57 20.21 3.18
C PRO A 126 18.76 21.72 2.99
N ASP A 127 18.39 22.27 1.83
CA ASP A 127 18.50 23.70 1.51
C ASP A 127 17.42 24.57 2.19
N GLY A 128 16.45 23.93 2.86
CA GLY A 128 15.43 24.58 3.69
C GLY A 128 14.16 25.01 2.96
N ASN A 129 14.05 24.84 1.63
CA ASN A 129 12.86 25.28 0.89
C ASN A 129 11.93 24.10 0.56
N PRO A 130 10.83 23.90 1.32
CA PRO A 130 9.95 22.76 1.09
C PRO A 130 9.20 22.87 -0.24
N TYR A 131 9.00 21.71 -0.89
CA TYR A 131 8.26 21.62 -2.16
C TYR A 131 7.38 20.37 -2.20
N LYS A 132 6.44 20.33 -3.15
CA LYS A 132 5.66 19.12 -3.46
C LYS A 132 6.36 18.34 -4.57
N GLY A 133 6.51 17.04 -4.42
CA GLY A 133 7.17 16.21 -5.43
C GLY A 133 6.95 14.72 -5.22
N ASN A 134 7.38 13.95 -6.21
CA ASN A 134 7.33 12.50 -6.17
C ASN A 134 8.30 11.96 -5.11
N TYR A 135 7.71 11.26 -4.14
CA TYR A 135 8.42 10.61 -3.04
C TYR A 135 8.01 9.14 -2.87
N ASN A 136 7.11 8.64 -3.73
CA ASN A 136 6.86 7.22 -3.85
C ASN A 136 8.16 6.52 -4.23
N ASP A 137 8.38 5.34 -3.67
CA ASP A 137 9.42 4.43 -4.11
C ASP A 137 10.85 5.02 -4.01
N ARG A 138 11.04 5.95 -3.08
CA ARG A 138 12.34 6.60 -2.83
C ARG A 138 12.85 6.44 -1.40
N LEU A 139 12.03 5.87 -0.51
CA LEU A 139 12.37 5.81 0.91
C LEU A 139 13.46 4.77 1.18
N THR A 140 14.43 5.15 2.00
CA THR A 140 15.55 4.27 2.36
C THR A 140 15.89 4.29 3.85
N SER A 141 15.46 5.29 4.62
CA SER A 141 15.60 5.30 6.09
C SER A 141 14.48 6.07 6.79
N ALA A 142 14.32 5.85 8.10
CA ALA A 142 13.29 6.51 8.91
C ALA A 142 13.75 6.82 10.35
N TRP A 143 13.11 7.81 10.96
CA TRP A 143 13.34 8.20 12.35
C TRP A 143 12.02 8.61 13.00
N ILE A 144 11.73 8.12 14.21
CA ILE A 144 10.61 8.57 15.02
C ILE A 144 11.09 9.38 16.21
N VAL A 145 10.40 10.48 16.50
CA VAL A 145 10.66 11.36 17.64
C VAL A 145 9.37 11.59 18.43
N TYR A 146 9.44 11.33 19.74
CA TYR A 146 8.39 11.69 20.68
C TYR A 146 8.78 13.02 21.36
N ARG A 147 7.81 13.93 21.47
CA ARG A 147 7.98 15.24 22.11
C ARG A 147 7.05 15.37 23.31
#